data_AF-A0A350QWD9-F1
#
_entry.id   AF-A0A350QWD9-F1
#
_cell.length_a   1.000
_cell.length_b   1.000
_cell.length_c   1.000
_cell.angle_alpha   90.00
_cell.angle_beta   90.00
_cell.angle_gamma   90.00
#
_symmetry.space_group_name_H-M   'P 1'
#
loop_
_entity.id
_entity.type
_entity.pdbx_description
1 polymer ?
#
loop_
_entity_poly.entity_id
_entity_poly.type
_entity_poly.pdbx_seq_one_letter_code
_entity_poly.pdbx_strand_id
1 'polypeptide(L)'
;TEAIKLMEQKKNDPFFIAAGFFRPHTPYVAPKKYFDLYPLKDVRLPYAPKDDRQDIPTAAFAHNCPVPHYGLDELTCRKAMQAYYACVSFIDAQVGRMLDALDQLGLADDTIVVFWSDHGYHLGEHNG
;
A
#
# COMPACT_ATOMS: atom_id res chain seq x y z
N THR A 1 -4.83 1.85 -18.81
CA THR A 1 -3.56 1.34 -18.23
C THR A 1 -3.09 0.19 -19.11
N GLU A 2 -1.79 -0.05 -19.23
CA GLU A 2 -1.26 -1.07 -20.16
C GLU A 2 -1.80 -2.48 -19.89
N ALA A 3 -2.02 -2.86 -18.63
CA ALA A 3 -2.62 -4.15 -18.28
C ALA A 3 -4.02 -4.35 -18.89
N ILE A 4 -4.87 -3.31 -18.88
CA ILE A 4 -6.22 -3.36 -19.49
C ILE A 4 -6.10 -3.52 -21.01
N LYS A 5 -5.16 -2.82 -21.66
CA LYS A 5 -4.92 -2.98 -23.10
C LYS A 5 -4.51 -4.42 -23.45
N LEU A 6 -3.68 -5.05 -22.61
CA LEU A 6 -3.30 -6.45 -22.78
C LEU A 6 -4.51 -7.39 -22.63
N MET A 7 -5.39 -7.14 -21.64
CA MET A 7 -6.66 -7.88 -21.50
C MET A 7 -7.52 -7.74 -22.75
N GLU A 8 -7.72 -6.53 -23.27
CA GLU A 8 -8.49 -6.27 -24.49
C GLU A 8 -7.93 -7.01 -25.71
N GLN A 9 -6.61 -6.99 -25.89
CA GLN A 9 -5.91 -7.65 -27.01
C GLN A 9 -5.98 -9.18 -26.91
N LYS A 10 -6.02 -9.73 -25.70
CA LYS A 10 -6.00 -11.17 -25.42
C LYS A 10 -7.37 -11.74 -25.05
N LYS A 11 -8.45 -10.98 -25.14
CA LYS A 11 -9.78 -11.40 -24.66
C LYS A 11 -10.34 -12.72 -25.24
N ASN A 12 -9.81 -13.19 -26.37
CA ASN A 12 -10.25 -14.45 -27.01
C ASN A 12 -9.27 -15.62 -26.78
N ASP A 13 -8.14 -15.38 -26.11
CA ASP A 13 -7.10 -16.37 -25.83
C ASP A 13 -6.87 -16.46 -24.31
N PRO A 14 -6.47 -17.63 -23.76
CA PRO A 14 -5.99 -17.68 -22.38
C PRO A 14 -4.79 -16.73 -22.18
N PHE A 15 -4.78 -16.02 -21.06
CA PHE A 15 -3.69 -15.09 -20.72
C PHE A 15 -3.19 -15.29 -19.30
N PHE A 16 -1.93 -14.86 -19.08
CA PHE A 16 -1.36 -14.66 -17.76
C PHE A 16 -0.83 -13.22 -17.71
N ILE A 17 -1.39 -12.40 -16.82
CA ILE A 17 -0.99 -11.00 -16.63
C ILE A 17 -0.55 -10.82 -15.18
N ALA A 18 0.72 -10.46 -14.98
CA ALA A 18 1.23 -10.02 -13.69
C ALA A 18 1.26 -8.49 -13.67
N ALA A 19 0.45 -7.87 -12.80
CA ALA A 19 0.37 -6.41 -12.65
C ALA A 19 0.92 -5.98 -11.29
N GLY A 20 2.12 -5.41 -11.28
CA GLY A 20 2.75 -4.88 -10.08
C GLY A 20 2.36 -3.42 -9.83
N PHE A 21 1.83 -3.13 -8.65
CA PHE A 21 1.57 -1.76 -8.20
C PHE A 21 2.70 -1.28 -7.30
N PHE A 22 3.25 -0.10 -7.60
CA PHE A 22 4.37 0.46 -6.83
C PHE A 22 3.92 1.08 -5.49
N ARG A 23 2.73 1.67 -5.45
CA ARG A 23 2.17 2.20 -4.19
C ARG A 23 1.65 1.02 -3.35
N PRO A 24 1.69 1.10 -2.01
CA PRO A 24 2.00 2.26 -1.17
C PRO A 24 3.49 2.44 -0.82
N HIS A 25 4.45 1.85 -1.56
CA HIS A 25 5.87 2.08 -1.29
C HIS A 25 6.25 3.57 -1.33
N THR A 26 7.17 3.96 -0.44
CA THR A 26 7.70 5.33 -0.36
C THR A 26 8.42 5.73 -1.65
N PRO A 27 8.48 7.03 -1.99
CA PRO A 27 7.83 8.16 -1.31
C PRO A 27 6.30 8.13 -1.50
N TYR A 28 5.52 8.49 -0.49
CA TYR A 28 4.06 8.43 -0.56
C TYR A 28 3.49 9.52 -1.48
N VAL A 29 2.97 9.13 -2.65
CA VAL A 29 2.38 10.07 -3.61
C VAL A 29 1.06 9.50 -4.13
N ALA A 30 -0.02 10.23 -3.88
CA ALA A 30 -1.36 9.96 -4.39
C ALA A 30 -2.06 11.29 -4.76
N PRO A 31 -3.07 11.28 -5.64
CA PRO A 31 -3.91 12.45 -5.88
C PRO A 31 -4.56 12.97 -4.60
N LYS A 32 -4.68 14.31 -4.47
CA LYS A 32 -5.21 14.99 -3.28
C LYS A 32 -6.55 14.41 -2.79
N LYS A 33 -7.45 14.05 -3.70
CA LYS A 33 -8.77 13.49 -3.35
C LYS A 33 -8.69 12.25 -2.43
N TYR A 34 -7.60 11.48 -2.48
CA TYR A 34 -7.41 10.33 -1.59
C TYR A 34 -6.84 10.72 -0.22
N PHE A 35 -6.11 11.84 -0.12
CA PHE A 35 -5.74 12.42 1.17
C PHE A 35 -6.96 12.97 1.91
N ASP A 36 -7.92 13.53 1.16
CA ASP A 36 -9.14 14.11 1.71
C ASP A 36 -10.06 13.06 2.39
N LEU A 37 -9.88 11.77 2.08
CA LEU A 37 -10.57 10.66 2.74
C LEU A 37 -10.10 10.44 4.18
N TYR A 38 -8.91 10.94 4.54
CA TYR A 38 -8.27 10.69 5.82
C TYR A 38 -7.90 12.02 6.49
N PRO A 39 -8.86 12.75 7.11
CA PRO A 39 -8.54 13.98 7.82
C PRO A 39 -7.48 13.71 8.90
N LEU A 40 -6.41 14.50 8.92
CA LEU A 40 -5.25 14.25 9.80
C LEU A 40 -5.63 14.12 11.27
N LYS A 41 -6.61 14.91 11.73
CA LYS A 41 -7.15 14.88 13.10
C LYS A 41 -7.70 13.51 13.53
N ASP A 42 -8.16 12.70 12.57
CA ASP A 42 -8.80 11.40 12.79
C ASP A 42 -7.79 10.24 12.64
N VAL A 43 -6.60 10.50 12.11
CA VAL A 43 -5.52 9.52 11.98
C VAL A 43 -4.92 9.21 13.36
N ARG A 44 -4.99 7.94 13.77
CA ARG A 44 -4.48 7.42 15.04
C ARG A 44 -3.23 6.59 14.79
N LEU A 45 -2.17 6.84 15.54
CA LEU A 45 -0.97 6.03 15.50
C LEU A 45 -1.21 4.65 16.16
N PRO A 46 -0.45 3.61 15.76
CA PRO A 46 -0.45 2.34 16.47
C PRO A 46 0.00 2.57 17.91
N TYR A 47 -0.48 1.70 18.79
CA TYR A 47 -0.04 1.69 20.17
C TYR A 47 1.42 1.23 20.24
N ALA A 48 2.28 2.04 20.85
CA ALA A 48 3.67 1.71 21.15
C ALA A 48 3.97 2.09 22.62
N PRO A 49 4.08 1.11 23.53
CA PRO A 49 4.53 1.34 24.89
C PRO A 49 5.89 2.06 24.97
N LYS A 50 6.16 2.72 26.10
CA LYS A 50 7.45 3.40 26.32
C LYS A 50 8.63 2.43 26.39
N ASP A 51 8.37 1.21 26.83
CA ASP A 51 9.32 0.11 27.03
C ASP A 51 9.22 -0.98 25.97
N ASP A 52 8.48 -0.75 24.87
CA ASP A 52 8.14 -1.74 23.83
C ASP A 52 9.35 -2.35 23.09
N ARG A 53 10.55 -1.82 23.31
CA ARG A 53 11.80 -2.34 22.72
C ARG A 53 12.71 -3.03 23.73
N GLN A 54 12.40 -3.02 25.02
CA GLN A 54 13.33 -3.48 26.06
C GLN A 54 13.57 -4.99 26.03
N ASP A 55 12.61 -5.77 25.52
CA ASP A 55 12.65 -7.22 25.38
C ASP A 55 13.00 -7.70 23.96
N ILE A 56 13.15 -6.77 23.01
CA ILE A 56 13.49 -7.07 21.62
C ILE A 56 15.02 -7.11 21.44
N PRO A 57 15.60 -8.22 20.93
CA PRO A 57 17.03 -8.29 20.67
C PRO A 57 17.50 -7.20 19.71
N THR A 58 18.67 -6.61 19.97
CA THR A 58 19.22 -5.53 19.14
C THR A 58 19.36 -5.89 17.66
N ALA A 59 19.60 -7.18 17.36
CA ALA A 59 19.68 -7.71 16.00
C ALA A 59 18.37 -7.56 15.20
N ALA A 60 17.21 -7.49 15.85
CA ALA A 60 15.91 -7.29 15.20
C ALA A 60 15.72 -5.86 14.65
N PHE A 61 16.55 -4.91 15.10
CA PHE A 61 16.56 -3.52 14.61
C PHE A 61 17.63 -3.28 13.55
N ALA A 62 18.30 -4.32 13.06
CA ALA A 62 19.26 -4.20 11.98
C ALA A 62 18.58 -3.63 10.73
N HIS A 63 19.12 -2.53 10.21
CA HIS A 63 18.57 -1.85 9.04
C HIS A 63 19.68 -1.53 8.05
N ASN A 64 19.36 -1.64 6.76
CA ASN A 64 20.26 -1.21 5.69
C ASN A 64 20.40 0.33 5.63
N CYS A 65 19.53 1.06 6.35
CA CYS A 65 19.61 2.51 6.49
C CYS A 65 20.53 2.89 7.67
N PRO A 66 21.57 3.72 7.44
CA PRO A 66 22.45 4.19 8.52
C PRO A 66 21.74 5.03 9.59
N VAL A 67 20.64 5.69 9.22
CA VAL A 67 19.80 6.50 10.11
C VAL A 67 18.35 6.00 9.98
N PRO A 68 17.93 5.03 10.80
CA PRO A 68 16.56 4.54 10.77
C PRO A 68 15.59 5.65 11.22
N HIS A 69 14.36 5.63 10.69
CA HIS A 69 13.32 6.63 10.97
C HIS A 69 12.64 6.44 12.34
N TYR A 70 13.43 6.16 13.38
CA TYR A 70 12.92 5.97 14.74
C TYR A 70 12.81 7.29 15.50
N GLY A 71 11.81 7.39 16.39
CA GLY A 71 11.64 8.54 17.28
C GLY A 71 11.21 9.83 16.58
N LEU A 72 10.54 9.73 15.43
CA LEU A 72 9.92 10.88 14.77
C LEU A 72 8.81 11.48 15.64
N ASP A 73 8.53 12.77 15.47
CA ASP A 73 7.44 13.43 16.18
C ASP A 73 6.06 12.91 15.73
N GLU A 74 5.07 12.97 16.63
CA GLU A 74 3.73 12.45 16.39
C GLU A 74 3.08 13.01 15.12
N LEU A 75 3.28 14.31 14.84
CA LEU A 75 2.70 14.95 13.66
C LEU A 75 3.31 14.38 12.38
N THR A 76 4.62 14.15 12.35
CA THR A 76 5.30 13.49 11.23
C THR A 76 4.79 12.06 11.03
N CYS A 77 4.69 11.26 12.10
CA CYS A 77 4.16 9.90 12.01
C CYS A 77 2.71 9.89 11.48
N ARG A 78 1.85 10.79 11.97
CA ARG A 78 0.45 10.88 11.51
C ARG A 78 0.35 11.30 10.06
N LYS A 79 1.21 12.20 9.58
CA LYS A 79 1.28 12.58 8.16
C LYS A 79 1.75 11.42 7.29
N ALA A 80 2.75 10.65 7.74
CA ALA A 80 3.23 9.47 7.03
C ALA A 80 2.10 8.42 6.90
N MET A 81 1.38 8.15 7.99
CA MET A 81 0.25 7.24 8.01
C MET A 81 -0.92 7.71 7.12
N GLN A 82 -1.26 9.01 7.19
CA GLN A 82 -2.26 9.62 6.31
C GLN A 82 -1.89 9.39 4.84
N ALA A 83 -0.63 9.66 4.48
CA ALA A 83 -0.14 9.51 3.12
C ALA A 83 -0.11 8.04 2.67
N TYR A 84 0.23 7.12 3.57
CA TYR A 84 0.16 5.68 3.32
C TYR A 84 -1.27 5.25 3.01
N TYR A 85 -2.25 5.62 3.85
CA TYR A 85 -3.67 5.31 3.61
C TYR A 85 -4.21 5.94 2.32
N ALA A 86 -3.80 7.17 2.00
CA ALA A 86 -4.13 7.81 0.72
C ALA A 86 -3.57 7.00 -0.48
N CYS A 87 -2.37 6.45 -0.36
CA CYS A 87 -1.78 5.59 -1.39
C CYS A 87 -2.52 4.25 -1.51
N VAL A 88 -2.96 3.66 -0.39
CA VAL A 88 -3.77 2.43 -0.39
C VAL A 88 -5.09 2.68 -1.12
N SER A 89 -5.84 3.72 -0.77
CA SER A 89 -7.08 4.11 -1.49
C SER A 89 -6.83 4.39 -2.97
N PHE A 90 -5.69 4.96 -3.32
CA PHE A 90 -5.36 5.20 -4.73
C PHE A 90 -5.16 3.89 -5.49
N ILE A 91 -4.47 2.90 -4.90
CA ILE A 91 -4.29 1.57 -5.48
C ILE A 91 -5.58 0.79 -5.55
N ASP A 92 -6.42 0.86 -4.52
CA ASP A 92 -7.78 0.29 -4.53
C ASP A 92 -8.54 0.76 -5.78
N ALA A 93 -8.54 2.07 -6.06
CA ALA A 93 -9.15 2.61 -7.27
C ALA A 93 -8.44 2.16 -8.57
N GLN A 94 -7.16 1.79 -8.56
CA GLN A 94 -6.49 1.25 -9.75
C GLN A 94 -6.80 -0.23 -9.97
N VAL A 95 -6.92 -1.01 -8.89
CA VAL A 95 -7.37 -2.40 -8.92
C VAL A 95 -8.82 -2.46 -9.40
N GLY A 96 -9.69 -1.59 -8.88
CA GLY A 96 -11.09 -1.48 -9.34
C GLY A 96 -11.18 -1.32 -10.85
N ARG A 97 -10.36 -0.45 -11.46
CA ARG A 97 -10.31 -0.29 -12.93
C ARG A 97 -9.94 -1.57 -13.69
N MET A 98 -9.12 -2.44 -13.10
CA MET A 98 -8.77 -3.73 -13.72
C MET A 98 -9.91 -4.73 -13.60
N LEU A 99 -10.57 -4.77 -12.44
CA LEU A 99 -11.74 -5.64 -12.22
C LEU A 99 -12.92 -5.21 -13.10
N ASP A 100 -13.20 -3.91 -13.17
CA ASP A 100 -14.22 -3.33 -14.06
C ASP A 100 -13.95 -3.70 -15.53
N ALA A 101 -12.68 -3.76 -15.94
CA ALA A 101 -12.32 -4.16 -17.30
C ALA A 101 -12.58 -5.65 -17.55
N LEU A 102 -12.32 -6.52 -16.58
CA LEU A 102 -12.70 -7.94 -16.69
C LEU A 102 -14.21 -8.10 -16.85
N ASP A 103 -15.00 -7.38 -16.06
CA ASP A 103 -16.46 -7.39 -16.15
C ASP A 103 -16.94 -6.88 -17.52
N GLN A 104 -16.43 -5.74 -17.98
CA GLN A 104 -16.82 -5.13 -19.26
C GLN A 104 -16.44 -6.00 -20.48
N LEU A 105 -15.36 -6.77 -20.37
CA LEU A 105 -14.92 -7.69 -21.42
C LEU A 105 -15.61 -9.06 -21.35
N GLY A 106 -16.44 -9.31 -20.33
CA GLY A 106 -17.08 -10.61 -20.10
C GLY A 106 -16.10 -11.71 -19.70
N LEU A 107 -14.98 -11.33 -19.08
CA LEU A 107 -13.89 -12.24 -18.67
C LEU A 107 -13.94 -12.63 -17.20
N ALA A 108 -14.80 -11.98 -16.39
CA ALA A 108 -14.80 -12.12 -14.93
C ALA A 108 -15.06 -13.56 -14.46
N ASP A 109 -15.96 -14.29 -15.11
CA ASP A 109 -16.32 -15.67 -14.74
C ASP A 109 -15.27 -16.72 -15.17
N ASP A 110 -14.34 -16.36 -16.06
CA ASP A 110 -13.32 -17.27 -16.63
C ASP A 110 -11.88 -16.81 -16.34
N THR A 111 -11.70 -15.87 -15.39
CA THR A 111 -10.39 -15.35 -15.01
C THR A 111 -10.13 -15.58 -13.53
N ILE A 112 -9.04 -16.28 -13.20
CA ILE A 112 -8.54 -16.38 -11.82
C ILE A 112 -7.82 -15.08 -11.47
N VAL A 113 -8.30 -14.40 -10.42
CA VAL A 113 -7.64 -13.22 -9.85
C VAL A 113 -6.97 -13.61 -8.54
N VAL A 114 -5.66 -13.38 -8.45
CA VAL A 114 -4.89 -13.56 -7.22
C VAL A 114 -4.29 -12.22 -6.82
N PHE A 115 -4.63 -11.77 -5.62
CA PHE A 115 -4.20 -10.46 -5.08
C PHE A 115 -3.40 -10.68 -3.80
N TRP A 116 -2.17 -10.17 -3.77
CA TRP A 116 -1.30 -10.24 -2.60
C TRP A 116 -0.31 -9.07 -2.57
N SER A 117 0.41 -8.93 -1.45
CA SER A 117 1.56 -8.03 -1.32
C SER A 117 2.83 -8.84 -1.04
N ASP A 118 3.97 -8.33 -1.46
CA ASP A 118 5.29 -8.92 -1.20
C ASP A 118 5.67 -8.92 0.29
N HIS A 119 5.35 -7.85 1.02
CA HIS A 119 5.57 -7.72 2.46
C HIS A 119 4.66 -6.66 3.11
N GLY A 120 4.74 -6.53 4.43
CA GLY A 120 4.09 -5.47 5.22
C GLY A 120 4.87 -4.16 5.25
N TYR A 121 4.41 -3.19 6.05
CA TYR A 121 5.10 -1.92 6.26
C TYR A 121 4.87 -1.44 7.70
N HIS A 122 5.93 -1.08 8.42
CA HIS A 122 5.82 -0.48 9.75
C HIS A 122 5.46 1.01 9.64
N LEU A 123 4.44 1.44 10.38
CA LEU A 123 3.90 2.80 10.34
C LEU A 123 3.91 3.46 11.73
N GLY A 124 4.84 3.03 12.59
CA GLY A 124 4.97 3.52 13.96
C GLY A 124 4.97 2.42 15.02
N GLU A 125 4.72 1.16 14.66
CA GLU A 125 4.84 0.05 15.61
C GLU A 125 6.25 0.00 16.19
N HIS A 126 6.37 -0.35 17.46
CA HIS A 126 7.64 -0.36 18.16
C HIS A 126 8.39 0.96 18.09
N ASN A 127 7.75 2.13 18.00
CA ASN A 127 8.42 3.43 17.85
C ASN A 127 9.25 3.56 16.54
N GLY A 128 8.85 2.82 15.49
CA GLY A 128 9.36 2.94 14.13
C GLY A 128 8.28 2.93 13.08
#